data_AF-A0A964EGA7-F1
#
_entry.id   AF-A0A964EGA7-F1
#
_cell.length_a   1.000
_cell.length_b   1.000
_cell.length_c   1.000
_cell.angle_alpha   90.00
_cell.angle_beta   90.00
_cell.angle_gamma   90.00
#
_symmetry.space_group_name_H-M   'P 1'
#
loop_
_entity.id
_entity.type
_entity.pdbx_description
1 polymer ?
#
loop_
_entity_poly.entity_id
_entity_poly.type
_entity_poly.pdbx_seq_one_letter_code
_entity_poly.pdbx_strand_id
1 'polypeptide(L)'
;MKKLIIVLFVFVTVKISFAQNPNLGTSGAQFLQIPVGARAEAMGGAIIGLTDDASSLFWNPAGIVKINNFDAHFSYMNWFDLFDFSAASMVYNIENVGLFGASIVSMSTGKMEITTEENPNGTGQYFDAGDIALALSYGRSLTDKFAVGVTVRYISQRIWNETAEGIAFDIGTQYNPRFSKFNNCNVYDKFWR
;
A
#
# COMPACT_ATOMS: atom_id res chain seq x y z
N MET A 1 40.94 14.27 -0.25
CA MET A 1 39.77 14.16 -1.16
C MET A 1 38.71 13.17 -0.67
N LYS A 2 39.03 11.90 -0.39
CA LYS A 2 38.03 10.91 0.10
C LYS A 2 37.30 11.32 1.39
N LYS A 3 37.99 11.95 2.35
CA LYS A 3 37.39 12.45 3.60
C LYS A 3 36.41 13.60 3.38
N LEU A 4 36.62 14.42 2.34
CA LEU A 4 35.76 15.56 2.01
C LEU A 4 34.44 15.10 1.37
N ILE A 5 34.48 14.02 0.59
CA ILE A 5 33.29 13.37 0.01
C ILE A 5 32.42 12.75 1.11
N ILE A 6 33.03 12.10 2.10
CA ILE A 6 32.29 11.51 3.24
C ILE A 6 31.61 12.60 4.08
N VAL A 7 32.30 13.71 4.34
CA VAL A 7 31.72 14.84 5.08
C VAL A 7 30.58 15.50 4.29
N LEU A 8 30.72 15.64 2.97
CA LEU A 8 29.66 16.16 2.10
C LEU A 8 28.43 15.23 2.07
N PHE A 9 28.65 13.91 2.01
CA PHE A 9 27.58 12.91 2.02
C PHE A 9 26.82 12.90 3.36
N VAL A 10 27.53 13.06 4.48
CA VAL A 10 26.92 13.20 5.81
C VAL A 10 26.18 14.53 5.97
N PHE A 11 26.66 15.62 5.34
CA PHE A 11 25.94 16.91 5.35
C PHE A 11 24.65 16.87 4.51
N VAL A 12 24.62 16.07 3.45
CA VAL A 12 23.43 15.87 2.60
C VAL A 12 22.37 15.03 3.31
N THR A 13 22.75 14.02 4.12
CA THR A 13 21.77 13.21 4.86
C THR A 13 21.08 13.96 5.99
N VAL A 14 21.74 14.95 6.61
CA VAL A 14 21.14 15.80 7.68
C VAL A 14 20.01 16.71 7.16
N LYS A 15 19.97 16.99 5.84
CA LYS A 15 18.91 17.81 5.21
C LYS A 15 17.66 17.01 4.82
N ILE A 16 17.68 15.68 4.91
CA ILE A 16 16.56 14.79 4.51
C ILE A 16 15.75 14.33 5.74
N SER A 17 15.92 14.98 6.90
CA SER A 17 14.95 14.86 7.99
C SER A 17 13.66 15.58 7.60
N PHE A 18 12.82 14.93 6.81
CA PHE A 18 11.40 15.25 6.72
C PHE A 18 10.78 14.93 8.08
N ALA A 19 10.86 15.89 8.99
CA ALA A 19 10.04 15.91 10.18
C ALA A 19 8.56 15.96 9.75
N GLN A 20 7.74 15.22 10.51
CA GLN A 20 6.30 15.04 10.37
C GLN A 20 5.58 16.25 9.76
N ASN A 21 4.83 16.01 8.68
CA ASN A 21 4.01 17.01 8.02
C ASN A 21 3.03 17.62 9.05
N PRO A 22 3.16 18.90 9.43
CA PRO A 22 2.28 19.52 10.43
C PRO A 22 0.83 19.67 9.94
N ASN A 23 0.57 19.39 8.67
CA ASN A 23 -0.76 19.40 8.07
C ASN A 23 -1.39 18.00 8.04
N LEU A 24 -1.49 17.35 9.20
CA LEU A 24 -2.29 16.13 9.35
C LEU A 24 -3.76 16.50 9.02
N GLY A 25 -4.24 16.07 7.85
CA GLY A 25 -5.61 16.35 7.38
C GLY A 25 -5.74 17.28 6.16
N THR A 26 -4.65 17.84 5.63
CA THR A 26 -4.68 18.54 4.31
C THR A 26 -4.13 17.68 3.17
N SER A 27 -3.74 16.43 3.44
CA SER A 27 -3.33 15.51 2.38
C SER A 27 -4.54 14.97 1.65
N GLY A 28 -4.55 15.08 0.33
CA GLY A 28 -5.49 14.35 -0.51
C GLY A 28 -5.28 12.84 -0.44
N ALA A 29 -6.21 12.08 -1.02
CA ALA A 29 -6.16 10.63 -1.15
C ALA A 29 -6.08 9.85 0.18
N GLN A 30 -6.78 10.32 1.22
CA GLN A 30 -6.79 9.70 2.55
C GLN A 30 -7.25 8.23 2.55
N PHE A 31 -8.10 7.84 1.59
CA PHE A 31 -8.55 6.46 1.40
C PHE A 31 -7.38 5.46 1.19
N LEU A 32 -6.23 5.92 0.70
CA LEU A 32 -5.04 5.08 0.53
C LEU A 32 -4.37 4.66 1.85
N GLN A 33 -4.72 5.30 2.97
CA GLN A 33 -4.23 4.92 4.29
C GLN A 33 -5.07 3.80 4.93
N ILE A 34 -6.23 3.48 4.35
CA ILE A 34 -7.07 2.37 4.82
C ILE A 34 -6.33 1.07 4.53
N PRO A 35 -6.08 0.23 5.56
CA PRO A 35 -5.35 -1.01 5.40
C PRO A 35 -6.11 -1.97 4.47
N VAL A 36 -5.36 -2.72 3.66
CA VAL A 36 -5.94 -3.70 2.74
C VAL A 36 -5.58 -5.11 3.18
N GLY A 37 -6.60 -5.96 3.31
CA GLY A 37 -6.45 -7.39 3.52
C GLY A 37 -6.57 -7.79 4.99
N ALA A 38 -7.45 -8.76 5.25
CA ALA A 38 -7.77 -9.24 6.60
C ALA A 38 -6.55 -9.72 7.40
N ARG A 39 -5.56 -10.35 6.73
CA ARG A 39 -4.30 -10.77 7.37
C ARG A 39 -3.51 -9.58 7.89
N ALA A 40 -3.38 -8.52 7.09
CA ALA A 40 -2.62 -7.35 7.48
C ALA A 40 -3.33 -6.57 8.60
N GLU A 41 -4.66 -6.47 8.52
CA GLU A 41 -5.49 -5.86 9.55
C GLU A 41 -5.46 -6.62 10.88
N ALA A 42 -5.54 -7.96 10.85
CA ALA A 42 -5.43 -8.80 12.05
C ALA A 42 -4.07 -8.66 12.74
N MET A 43 -3.03 -8.24 12.01
CA MET A 43 -1.70 -7.94 12.54
C MET A 43 -1.56 -6.46 12.98
N GLY A 44 -2.65 -5.69 13.01
CA GLY A 44 -2.62 -4.26 13.32
C GLY A 44 -1.81 -3.44 12.32
N GLY A 45 -1.74 -3.88 11.05
CA GLY A 45 -0.94 -3.26 10.00
C GLY A 45 0.54 -3.63 10.02
N ALA A 46 0.99 -4.51 10.91
CA ALA A 46 2.39 -4.90 11.06
C ALA A 46 2.86 -5.97 10.05
N ILE A 47 2.65 -5.75 8.74
CA ILE A 47 2.92 -6.77 7.70
C ILE A 47 4.08 -6.45 6.73
N ILE A 48 4.61 -5.22 6.73
CA ILE A 48 5.52 -4.68 5.69
C ILE A 48 6.72 -5.59 5.34
N GLY A 49 7.29 -6.30 6.32
CA GLY A 49 8.42 -7.23 6.13
C GLY A 49 8.01 -8.68 5.81
N LEU A 50 6.74 -9.02 5.99
CA LEU A 50 6.17 -10.35 5.83
C LEU A 50 5.32 -10.49 4.57
N THR A 51 5.19 -9.43 3.77
CA THR A 51 4.44 -9.49 2.51
C THR A 51 5.07 -10.49 1.55
N ASP A 52 4.24 -11.37 1.01
CA ASP A 52 4.64 -12.53 0.20
C ASP A 52 3.59 -12.98 -0.84
N ASP A 53 2.47 -12.26 -0.96
CA ASP A 53 1.35 -12.54 -1.85
C ASP A 53 0.95 -11.29 -2.67
N ALA A 54 -0.08 -11.37 -3.51
CA ALA A 54 -0.53 -10.25 -4.35
C ALA A 54 -0.97 -9.02 -3.53
N SER A 55 -1.37 -9.18 -2.26
CA SER A 55 -1.69 -8.06 -1.37
C SER A 55 -0.47 -7.19 -1.05
N SER A 56 0.76 -7.70 -1.29
CA SER A 56 2.00 -6.95 -1.18
C SER A 56 1.97 -5.62 -1.95
N LEU A 57 1.21 -5.53 -3.05
CA LEU A 57 1.08 -4.30 -3.85
C LEU A 57 0.50 -3.11 -3.07
N PHE A 58 -0.27 -3.36 -2.01
CA PHE A 58 -0.84 -2.31 -1.15
C PHE A 58 0.08 -1.89 -0.01
N TRP A 59 1.08 -2.71 0.32
CA TRP A 59 1.92 -2.56 1.52
C TRP A 59 3.39 -2.30 1.21
N ASN A 60 4.00 -3.16 0.39
CA ASN A 60 5.40 -3.06 -0.01
C ASN A 60 5.60 -3.79 -1.36
N PRO A 61 5.80 -3.07 -2.48
CA PRO A 61 5.91 -3.68 -3.80
C PRO A 61 7.11 -4.62 -3.94
N ALA A 62 8.13 -4.54 -3.07
CA ALA A 62 9.23 -5.50 -3.09
C ALA A 62 8.81 -6.90 -2.62
N GLY A 63 7.68 -7.05 -1.92
CA GLY A 63 7.20 -8.35 -1.43
C GLY A 63 6.75 -9.31 -2.51
N ILE A 64 6.37 -8.79 -3.68
CA ILE A 64 5.85 -9.64 -4.77
C ILE A 64 6.88 -10.65 -5.26
N VAL A 65 8.18 -10.43 -5.06
CA VAL A 65 9.24 -11.32 -5.55
C VAL A 65 9.20 -12.74 -4.99
N LYS A 66 8.38 -13.00 -3.96
CA LYS A 66 8.16 -14.33 -3.38
C LYS A 66 7.08 -15.13 -4.12
N ILE A 67 6.36 -14.51 -5.06
CA ILE A 67 5.31 -15.15 -5.87
C ILE A 67 5.97 -15.93 -7.02
N ASN A 68 5.62 -17.20 -7.17
CA ASN A 68 6.28 -18.07 -8.15
C ASN A 68 5.80 -17.83 -9.59
N ASN A 69 4.50 -17.81 -9.85
CA ASN A 69 3.95 -17.75 -11.21
C ASN A 69 2.89 -16.65 -11.35
N PHE A 70 1.76 -16.84 -10.69
CA PHE A 70 0.64 -15.91 -10.71
C PHE A 70 -0.01 -15.93 -9.33
N ASP A 71 -0.43 -14.76 -8.88
CA ASP A 71 -1.21 -14.61 -7.66
C ASP A 71 -2.20 -13.47 -7.81
N ALA A 72 -3.37 -13.60 -7.18
CA ALA A 72 -4.42 -12.61 -7.20
C ALA A 72 -5.06 -12.50 -5.82
N HIS A 73 -5.42 -11.28 -5.44
CA HIS A 73 -6.01 -10.97 -4.15
C HIS A 73 -7.17 -10.01 -4.33
N PHE A 74 -8.26 -10.27 -3.60
CA PHE A 74 -9.47 -9.47 -3.56
C PHE A 74 -9.83 -9.22 -2.11
N SER A 75 -10.21 -7.99 -1.79
CA SER A 75 -10.63 -7.59 -0.45
C SER A 75 -11.78 -6.61 -0.57
N TYR A 76 -12.76 -6.79 0.32
CA TYR A 76 -13.89 -5.90 0.48
C TYR A 76 -14.09 -5.66 1.97
N MET A 77 -14.40 -4.42 2.30
CA MET A 77 -14.68 -3.97 3.66
C MET A 77 -15.78 -2.91 3.62
N ASN A 78 -16.79 -3.10 4.46
CA ASN A 78 -17.70 -2.02 4.81
C ASN A 78 -17.03 -1.16 5.90
N TRP A 79 -16.75 0.09 5.57
CA TRP A 79 -16.03 1.03 6.41
C TRP A 79 -17.01 2.02 7.04
N PHE A 80 -17.20 1.89 8.36
CA PHE A 80 -18.11 2.71 9.18
C PHE A 80 -19.57 2.75 8.70
N ASP A 81 -20.06 1.70 8.03
CA ASP A 81 -21.45 1.58 7.54
C ASP A 81 -21.91 2.67 6.55
N LEU A 82 -20.96 3.46 6.06
CA LEU A 82 -21.20 4.55 5.11
C LEU A 82 -20.39 4.38 3.82
N PHE A 83 -19.23 3.75 3.91
CA PHE A 83 -18.30 3.62 2.80
C PHE A 83 -18.09 2.15 2.43
N ASP A 84 -18.22 1.85 1.15
CA ASP A 84 -17.80 0.59 0.57
C ASP A 84 -16.34 0.74 0.12
N PHE A 85 -15.45 -0.05 0.72
CA PHE A 85 -14.04 -0.10 0.36
C PHE A 85 -13.73 -1.43 -0.31
N SER A 86 -13.16 -1.38 -1.51
CA SER A 86 -12.81 -2.55 -2.31
C SER A 86 -11.41 -2.43 -2.86
N ALA A 87 -10.68 -3.54 -2.84
CA ALA A 87 -9.34 -3.61 -3.38
C ALA A 87 -9.14 -4.93 -4.12
N ALA A 88 -8.46 -4.86 -5.26
CA ALA A 88 -8.07 -6.04 -6.02
C ALA A 88 -6.66 -5.87 -6.57
N SER A 89 -5.92 -6.96 -6.64
CA SER A 89 -4.54 -6.97 -7.12
C SER A 89 -4.22 -8.28 -7.79
N MET A 90 -3.36 -8.24 -8.80
CA MET A 90 -2.79 -9.43 -9.40
C MET A 90 -1.31 -9.23 -9.67
N VAL A 91 -0.55 -10.31 -9.62
CA VAL A 91 0.87 -10.33 -9.92
C VAL A 91 1.15 -11.49 -10.86
N TYR A 92 1.98 -11.24 -11.87
CA TYR A 92 2.47 -12.25 -12.79
C TYR A 92 4.00 -12.21 -12.85
N ASN A 93 4.61 -13.37 -12.75
CA ASN A 93 6.05 -13.54 -12.87
C ASN A 93 6.45 -13.82 -14.32
N ILE A 94 7.36 -13.02 -14.85
CA ILE A 94 8.01 -13.28 -16.13
C ILE A 94 9.44 -13.75 -15.84
N GLU A 95 9.71 -15.00 -16.20
CA GLU A 95 11.00 -15.65 -15.99
C GLU A 95 12.15 -14.77 -16.53
N ASN A 96 13.22 -14.64 -15.74
CA ASN A 96 14.41 -13.83 -16.02
C ASN A 96 14.21 -12.30 -16.11
N VAL A 97 12.97 -11.81 -16.14
CA VAL A 97 12.65 -10.36 -16.20
C VAL A 97 12.28 -9.81 -14.83
N GLY A 98 11.46 -10.53 -14.06
CA GLY A 98 10.91 -10.09 -12.78
C GLY A 98 9.39 -10.18 -12.78
N LEU A 99 8.77 -9.57 -11.77
CA LEU A 99 7.35 -9.65 -11.55
C LEU A 99 6.66 -8.32 -11.84
N PHE A 100 5.52 -8.41 -12.51
CA PHE A 100 4.65 -7.28 -12.80
C PHE A 100 3.36 -7.43 -12.02
N GLY A 101 2.91 -6.33 -11.42
CA GLY A 101 1.69 -6.27 -10.65
C GLY A 101 0.77 -5.17 -11.13
N ALA A 102 -0.54 -5.40 -11.00
CA ALA A 102 -1.56 -4.38 -11.16
C ALA A 102 -2.47 -4.41 -9.94
N SER A 103 -2.87 -3.24 -9.46
CA SER A 103 -3.81 -3.12 -8.34
C SER A 103 -4.80 -1.99 -8.54
N ILE A 104 -5.99 -2.18 -7.98
CA ILE A 104 -7.05 -1.19 -7.88
C ILE A 104 -7.49 -1.09 -6.43
N VAL A 105 -7.71 0.14 -5.96
CA VAL A 105 -8.43 0.44 -4.73
C VAL A 105 -9.57 1.37 -5.10
N SER A 106 -10.76 1.10 -4.60
CA SER A 106 -11.95 1.93 -4.81
C SER A 106 -12.66 2.11 -3.49
N MET A 107 -13.08 3.34 -3.22
CA MET A 107 -13.91 3.68 -2.07
C MET A 107 -15.09 4.50 -2.55
N SER A 108 -16.30 4.16 -2.14
CA SER A 108 -17.51 4.89 -2.52
C SER A 108 -18.46 5.03 -1.36
N THR A 109 -19.22 6.12 -1.32
CA THR A 109 -20.34 6.29 -0.39
C THR A 109 -21.67 6.03 -1.11
N GLY A 110 -22.68 5.64 -0.33
CA GLY A 110 -24.07 5.76 -0.75
C GLY A 110 -24.47 7.22 -1.02
N LYS A 111 -25.63 7.40 -1.67
CA LYS A 111 -26.21 8.72 -1.90
C LYS A 111 -26.68 9.33 -0.59
N MET A 112 -26.26 10.56 -0.32
CA MET A 112 -26.67 11.35 0.84
C MET A 112 -27.53 12.52 0.40
N GLU A 113 -28.58 12.83 1.15
CA GLU A 113 -29.45 13.97 0.85
C GLU A 113 -28.77 15.29 1.28
N ILE A 114 -28.86 16.30 0.41
CA ILE A 114 -28.33 17.64 0.70
C ILE A 114 -29.32 18.35 1.64
N THR A 115 -28.83 18.80 2.79
CA THR A 115 -29.57 19.65 3.73
C THR A 115 -29.01 21.07 3.72
N THR A 116 -29.87 22.06 3.95
CA THR A 116 -29.48 23.48 4.05
C THR A 116 -30.15 24.10 5.28
N GLU A 117 -29.67 25.27 5.72
CA GLU A 117 -30.30 26.01 6.84
C GLU A 117 -31.79 26.29 6.59
N GLU A 118 -32.17 26.56 5.33
CA GLU A 118 -33.57 26.80 4.93
C GLU A 118 -34.39 25.52 4.85
N ASN A 119 -33.75 24.38 4.59
CA ASN A 119 -34.39 23.08 4.48
C ASN A 119 -33.58 21.98 5.20
N PRO A 120 -33.70 21.89 6.53
CA PRO A 120 -32.92 20.97 7.35
C PRO A 120 -33.36 19.51 7.23
N ASN A 121 -34.58 19.27 6.72
CA ASN A 121 -35.14 17.93 6.53
C ASN A 121 -34.88 17.34 5.14
N GLY A 122 -34.11 18.06 4.30
CA GLY A 122 -33.71 17.57 2.98
C GLY A 122 -34.27 18.39 1.83
N THR A 123 -33.40 18.72 0.88
CA THR A 123 -33.74 19.51 -0.31
C THR A 123 -34.32 18.69 -1.45
N GLY A 124 -34.37 17.36 -1.34
CA GLY A 124 -34.68 16.44 -2.45
C GLY A 124 -33.53 16.25 -3.45
N GLN A 125 -32.40 16.92 -3.25
CA GLN A 125 -31.16 16.71 -4.01
C GLN A 125 -30.23 15.74 -3.28
N TYR A 126 -29.48 14.93 -4.03
CA TYR A 126 -28.55 13.96 -3.47
C TYR A 126 -27.14 14.18 -4.00
N PHE A 127 -26.15 13.91 -3.16
CA PHE A 127 -24.75 13.87 -3.55
C PHE A 127 -24.13 12.52 -3.18
N ASP A 128 -23.06 12.17 -3.89
CA ASP A 128 -22.22 11.02 -3.58
C ASP A 128 -20.75 11.42 -3.70
N ALA A 129 -19.88 10.52 -3.23
CA ALA A 129 -18.44 10.64 -3.33
C ALA A 129 -17.83 9.29 -3.71
N GLY A 130 -16.73 9.33 -4.44
CA GLY A 130 -16.04 8.15 -4.89
C GLY A 130 -14.58 8.43 -5.18
N ASP A 131 -13.73 7.55 -4.70
CA ASP A 131 -12.28 7.58 -4.86
C ASP A 131 -11.82 6.30 -5.55
N ILE A 132 -10.88 6.42 -6.49
CA ILE A 132 -10.27 5.28 -7.16
C ILE A 132 -8.77 5.51 -7.30
N ALA A 133 -8.00 4.44 -7.05
CA ALA A 133 -6.59 4.39 -7.35
C ALA A 133 -6.26 3.16 -8.18
N LEU A 134 -5.60 3.38 -9.31
CA LEU A 134 -5.07 2.34 -10.19
C LEU A 134 -3.55 2.36 -10.08
N ALA A 135 -2.91 1.20 -9.93
CA ALA A 135 -1.47 1.14 -9.84
C ALA A 135 -0.87 0.01 -10.67
N LEU A 136 0.31 0.27 -11.21
CA LEU A 136 1.17 -0.70 -11.88
C LEU A 136 2.47 -0.79 -11.10
N SER A 137 2.91 -2.01 -10.85
CA SER A 137 4.08 -2.29 -10.03
C SER A 137 5.04 -3.23 -10.75
N TYR A 138 6.32 -3.09 -10.44
CA TYR A 138 7.37 -3.99 -10.89
C TYR A 138 8.27 -4.32 -9.70
N GLY A 139 8.65 -5.58 -9.57
CA GLY A 139 9.50 -6.07 -8.49
C GLY A 139 10.48 -7.11 -8.96
N ARG A 140 11.69 -7.08 -8.40
CA ARG A 140 12.76 -8.04 -8.73
C ARG A 140 13.71 -8.28 -7.57
N SER A 141 14.11 -9.54 -7.41
CA SER A 141 15.23 -9.92 -6.55
C SER A 141 16.55 -9.52 -7.20
N LEU A 142 17.31 -8.64 -6.55
CA LEU A 142 18.66 -8.26 -7.00
C LEU A 142 19.73 -9.24 -6.49
N THR A 143 19.47 -9.88 -5.36
CA THR A 143 20.27 -10.97 -4.79
C THR A 143 19.35 -11.97 -4.10
N ASP A 144 19.88 -13.11 -3.66
CA ASP A 144 19.14 -14.11 -2.86
C ASP A 144 18.52 -13.59 -1.56
N LYS A 145 18.92 -12.38 -1.13
CA LYS A 145 18.50 -11.76 0.14
C LYS A 145 17.88 -10.38 -0.04
N PHE A 146 18.02 -9.76 -1.21
CA PHE A 146 17.63 -8.36 -1.39
C PHE A 146 16.75 -8.22 -2.61
N ALA A 147 15.57 -7.65 -2.40
CA ALA A 147 14.59 -7.36 -3.42
C ALA A 147 14.19 -5.89 -3.39
N VAL A 148 13.83 -5.40 -4.57
CA VAL A 148 13.33 -4.04 -4.77
C VAL A 148 12.01 -4.09 -5.52
N GLY A 149 11.17 -3.10 -5.29
CA GLY A 149 9.91 -2.91 -5.99
C GLY A 149 9.62 -1.44 -6.19
N VAL A 150 8.92 -1.12 -7.28
CA VAL A 150 8.47 0.22 -7.60
C VAL A 150 7.02 0.15 -8.06
N THR A 151 6.27 1.21 -7.78
CA THR A 151 4.87 1.34 -8.17
C THR A 151 4.61 2.73 -8.70
N VAL A 152 3.83 2.82 -9.78
CA VAL A 152 3.23 4.06 -10.25
C VAL A 152 1.74 3.95 -10.01
N ARG A 153 1.14 4.98 -9.43
CA ARG A 153 -0.29 5.02 -9.08
C ARG A 153 -0.94 6.25 -9.67
N TYR A 154 -2.05 6.04 -10.36
CA TYR A 154 -3.00 7.08 -10.73
C TYR A 154 -4.11 7.14 -9.69
N ILE A 155 -4.44 8.33 -9.22
CA ILE A 155 -5.40 8.58 -8.15
C ILE A 155 -6.44 9.56 -8.70
N SER A 156 -7.72 9.25 -8.52
CA SER A 156 -8.84 10.13 -8.84
C SER A 156 -9.81 10.13 -7.66
N GLN A 157 -10.20 11.33 -7.24
CA GLN A 157 -11.15 11.56 -6.17
C GLN A 157 -12.28 12.43 -6.69
N ARG A 158 -13.52 12.06 -6.40
CA ARG A 158 -14.71 12.80 -6.81
C ARG A 158 -15.63 13.01 -5.62
N ILE A 159 -16.06 14.25 -5.42
CA ILE A 159 -17.09 14.60 -4.43
C ILE A 159 -18.12 15.47 -5.14
N TRP A 160 -19.33 14.95 -5.27
CA TRP A 160 -20.40 15.60 -6.03
C TRP A 160 -19.94 15.97 -7.46
N ASN A 161 -19.75 17.27 -7.72
CA ASN A 161 -19.33 17.83 -9.01
C ASN A 161 -17.84 18.21 -9.08
N GLU A 162 -17.09 18.00 -8.00
CA GLU A 162 -15.66 18.30 -7.93
C GLU A 162 -14.82 17.04 -8.13
N THR A 163 -13.76 17.15 -8.93
CA THR A 163 -12.82 16.05 -9.20
C THR A 163 -11.39 16.52 -8.97
N ALA A 164 -10.59 15.69 -8.31
CA ALA A 164 -9.15 15.88 -8.13
C ALA A 164 -8.39 14.63 -8.62
N GLU A 165 -7.29 14.84 -9.34
CA GLU A 165 -6.48 13.77 -9.91
C GLU A 165 -5.01 13.94 -9.52
N GLY A 166 -4.29 12.82 -9.42
CA GLY A 166 -2.89 12.82 -9.03
C GLY A 166 -2.15 11.57 -9.48
N ILE A 167 -0.83 11.69 -9.57
CA ILE A 167 0.08 10.56 -9.79
C ILE A 167 0.99 10.44 -8.57
N ALA A 168 1.15 9.22 -8.08
CA ALA A 168 2.03 8.88 -6.98
C ALA A 168 3.03 7.78 -7.39
N PHE A 169 4.13 7.72 -6.66
CA PHE A 169 5.20 6.75 -6.87
C PHE A 169 5.58 6.11 -5.53
N ASP A 170 5.61 4.79 -5.49
CA ASP A 170 6.08 4.04 -4.33
C ASP A 170 7.38 3.31 -4.66
N ILE A 171 8.29 3.22 -3.69
CA ILE A 171 9.52 2.44 -3.80
C ILE A 171 9.63 1.59 -2.54
N GLY A 172 9.81 0.29 -2.74
CA GLY A 172 9.91 -0.70 -1.68
C GLY A 172 11.21 -1.47 -1.77
N THR A 173 11.70 -1.94 -0.62
CA THR A 173 12.77 -2.91 -0.55
C THR A 173 12.44 -3.98 0.49
N GLN A 174 12.99 -5.18 0.30
CA GLN A 174 12.96 -6.24 1.30
C GLN A 174 14.34 -6.86 1.42
N TYR A 175 14.78 -7.04 2.67
CA TYR A 175 16.01 -7.72 2.99
C TYR A 175 15.74 -8.91 3.89
N ASN A 176 16.16 -10.11 3.47
CA ASN A 176 16.05 -11.33 4.25
C ASN A 176 17.43 -11.68 4.85
N PRO A 177 17.68 -11.34 6.12
CA PRO A 177 18.84 -11.83 6.83
C PRO A 177 18.65 -13.33 7.08
N ARG A 178 19.23 -14.19 6.22
CA ARG A 178 19.34 -15.64 6.50
C ARG A 178 20.16 -15.84 7.78
N PHE A 179 19.51 -15.86 8.94
CA PHE A 179 20.11 -16.29 10.18
C PHE A 179 20.16 -17.82 10.17
N SER A 180 21.30 -18.40 9.82
CA SER A 180 21.48 -19.86 9.75
C SER A 180 21.39 -20.58 11.12
N LYS A 181 21.22 -19.84 12.23
CA LYS A 181 21.34 -20.36 13.60
C LYS A 181 20.03 -20.48 14.39
N PHE A 182 18.89 -19.99 13.89
CA PHE A 182 17.61 -20.08 14.62
C PHE A 182 16.69 -21.24 14.21
N ASN A 183 17.03 -21.99 13.15
CA ASN A 183 16.26 -23.19 12.74
C ASN A 183 16.33 -24.35 13.76
N ASN A 184 17.17 -24.25 14.79
CA ASN A 184 17.29 -25.26 15.86
C ASN A 184 16.52 -24.90 17.15
N CYS A 185 15.70 -23.85 17.14
CA CYS A 185 14.83 -23.49 18.27
C CYS A 185 13.36 -23.87 18.05
N ASN A 186 13.06 -24.84 17.18
CA ASN A 186 11.78 -25.53 17.22
C ASN A 186 11.75 -26.47 18.44
N VAL A 187 11.38 -25.91 19.59
CA VAL A 187 11.08 -26.65 20.84
C VAL A 187 9.85 -27.56 20.68
N TYR A 188 9.09 -27.42 19.58
CA TYR A 188 7.88 -28.18 19.32
C TYR A 188 8.10 -29.57 18.68
N ASP A 189 9.30 -29.89 18.18
CA ASP A 189 9.55 -31.16 17.47
C ASP A 189 9.99 -32.32 18.38
N LYS A 190 10.13 -32.10 19.70
CA LYS A 190 10.61 -33.11 20.65
C LYS A 190 9.54 -33.69 21.59
N PHE A 191 8.27 -33.32 21.45
CA PHE A 191 7.22 -33.70 22.41
C PHE A 191 6.22 -34.77 21.92
N TRP A 192 6.35 -35.28 20.69
CA TRP A 192 5.47 -36.32 20.15
C TRP A 192 6.21 -37.48 19.45
N ARG A 193 7.24 -38.02 20.10
CA ARG A 193 7.72 -39.38 19.81
C ARG A 193 7.90 -40.15 21.11
#